data_AF-A0A0L8GQ39-F1
#
_entry.id   AF-A0A0L8GQ39-F1
#
_cell.length_a   1.000
_cell.length_b   1.000
_cell.length_c   1.000
_cell.angle_alpha   90.00
_cell.angle_beta   90.00
_cell.angle_gamma   90.00
#
_symmetry.space_group_name_H-M   'P 1'
#
loop_
_entity.id
_entity.type
_entity.pdbx_description
1 polymer ?
#
loop_
_entity_poly.entity_id
_entity_poly.type
_entity_poly.pdbx_seq_one_letter_code
_entity_poly.pdbx_strand_id
1 'polypeptide(L)'
;MFTIICSLSTSIKGAAILLKRGSANPGLFLIRRSKWHEGWYVMSIYFGHVFHFEIQNCNYNGKVMYYIDNGPYMCSLQLLVHHYNMRSDGLPCLLKYGLSVEGDIYEIPSLNKNLLRSKSEDLEVPLQRTRVSVPLRVPPPVPPPVPPTSQLEHTVTNFHFIDCKDIKKGGLLGLGEFGEVMKGTLTTHDGKKSKKITVALKTFNNNVVNSTSDFCREAKIMMNLDHICITKLIGLCQKPLMLVEEFVPKGSMLDFLLDYPSKVDAKVELILWASQIAFGMVYLESKKMVHRDLAARNILLESKKQVCT
;
A
#
# COMPACT_ATOMS: atom_id res chain seq x y z
N MET A 1 -22.24 9.39 5.70
CA MET A 1 -21.13 9.88 4.87
C MET A 1 -20.33 10.83 5.73
N PHE A 2 -19.07 10.52 6.08
CA PHE A 2 -18.24 11.40 6.90
C PHE A 2 -17.89 12.65 6.10
N THR A 3 -18.54 13.76 6.38
CA THR A 3 -18.08 15.07 5.91
C THR A 3 -16.92 15.46 6.81
N ILE A 4 -15.69 15.13 6.41
CA ILE A 4 -14.54 15.84 6.96
C ILE A 4 -14.70 17.27 6.52
N ILE A 5 -15.18 18.10 7.42
CA ILE A 5 -15.44 19.48 7.09
C ILE A 5 -14.10 20.20 7.13
N CYS A 6 -13.53 20.40 5.95
CA CYS A 6 -12.48 21.37 5.75
C CYS A 6 -13.07 22.74 6.08
N SER A 7 -12.74 23.31 7.23
CA SER A 7 -13.20 24.67 7.51
C SER A 7 -12.59 25.61 6.48
N LEU A 8 -13.45 26.40 5.82
CA LEU A 8 -13.01 27.43 4.89
C LEU A 8 -12.19 28.47 5.68
N SER A 9 -10.93 28.61 5.29
CA SER A 9 -9.98 29.70 5.59
C SER A 9 -9.74 30.11 7.06
N THR A 10 -10.05 29.26 8.05
CA THR A 10 -9.74 29.57 9.46
C THR A 10 -8.22 29.69 9.67
N SER A 11 -7.75 30.72 10.36
CA SER A 11 -6.33 30.89 10.69
C SER A 11 -5.88 29.88 11.77
N ILE A 12 -4.56 29.69 11.92
CA ILE A 12 -3.97 28.92 13.04
C ILE A 12 -4.55 29.38 14.38
N LYS A 13 -4.57 30.70 14.61
CA LYS A 13 -5.11 31.33 15.83
C LYS A 13 -6.62 31.08 15.97
N GLY A 14 -7.38 31.19 14.88
CA GLY A 14 -8.83 30.92 14.88
C GLY A 14 -9.15 29.46 15.22
N ALA A 15 -8.41 28.52 14.62
CA ALA A 15 -8.55 27.10 14.92
C ALA A 15 -8.25 26.80 16.40
N ALA A 16 -7.21 27.42 16.95
CA ALA A 16 -6.88 27.25 18.36
C ALA A 16 -7.98 27.78 19.30
N ILE A 17 -8.61 28.92 18.96
CA ILE A 17 -9.73 29.47 19.74
C ILE A 17 -10.94 28.54 19.68
N LEU A 18 -11.30 28.04 18.50
CA LEU A 18 -12.43 27.13 18.33
C LEU A 18 -12.24 25.83 19.12
N LEU A 19 -11.06 25.22 19.04
CA LEU A 19 -10.76 23.98 19.78
C LEU A 19 -10.74 24.19 21.30
N LYS A 20 -10.23 25.33 21.79
CA LYS A 20 -10.27 25.65 23.22
C LYS A 20 -11.68 25.92 23.74
N ARG A 21 -12.56 26.46 22.90
CA ARG A 21 -13.98 26.69 23.22
C ARG A 21 -14.80 25.40 23.22
N GLY A 22 -14.47 24.44 22.35
CA GLY A 22 -15.17 23.18 22.18
C GLY A 22 -14.94 22.14 23.29
N SER A 23 -15.06 22.52 24.55
CA SER A 23 -15.08 21.59 25.71
C SER A 23 -13.73 21.01 26.17
N ALA A 24 -12.58 21.50 25.69
CA ALA A 24 -11.24 21.09 26.14
C ALA A 24 -11.03 19.55 26.17
N ASN A 25 -11.62 18.83 25.21
CA ASN A 25 -11.53 17.38 25.13
C ASN A 25 -10.25 16.94 24.40
N PRO A 26 -9.35 16.16 25.03
CA PRO A 26 -8.21 15.55 24.35
C PRO A 26 -8.64 14.76 23.10
N GLY A 27 -8.01 15.04 21.97
CA GLY A 27 -8.33 14.39 20.69
C GLY A 27 -9.43 15.09 19.89
N LEU A 28 -9.96 16.23 20.37
CA LEU A 28 -10.77 17.12 19.54
C LEU A 28 -9.89 17.72 18.44
N PHE A 29 -10.33 17.62 17.19
CA PHE A 29 -9.58 18.12 16.05
C PHE A 29 -10.47 18.79 15.02
N LEU A 30 -9.82 19.57 14.16
CA LEU A 30 -10.41 20.07 12.92
C LEU A 30 -9.38 19.99 11.81
N ILE A 31 -9.85 19.86 10.57
CA ILE A 31 -9.03 19.96 9.37
C ILE A 31 -9.42 21.23 8.64
N ARG A 32 -8.44 22.00 8.20
CA ARG A 32 -8.62 23.24 7.45
C ARG A 32 -7.69 23.27 6.25
N ARG A 33 -8.03 24.03 5.21
CA ARG A 33 -7.11 24.25 4.09
C ARG A 33 -5.87 25.02 4.56
N SER A 34 -4.71 24.68 4.01
CA SER A 34 -3.50 25.48 4.20
C SER A 34 -3.67 26.84 3.50
N LYS A 35 -3.05 27.88 4.08
CA LYS A 35 -3.00 29.23 3.48
C LYS A 35 -1.75 29.44 2.63
N TRP A 36 -0.74 28.60 2.82
CA TRP A 36 0.59 28.76 2.22
C TRP A 36 0.80 27.81 1.05
N HIS A 37 0.14 26.66 1.07
CA HIS A 37 0.31 25.60 0.09
C HIS A 37 -1.04 25.19 -0.50
N GLU A 38 -1.16 25.28 -1.82
CA GLU A 38 -2.36 24.87 -2.53
C GLU A 38 -2.54 23.35 -2.46
N GLY A 39 -3.77 22.90 -2.17
CA GLY A 39 -4.10 21.48 -2.03
C GLY A 39 -3.69 20.83 -0.69
N TRP A 40 -2.88 21.51 0.12
CA TRP A 40 -2.51 21.06 1.46
C TRP A 40 -3.58 21.39 2.49
N TYR A 41 -3.58 20.64 3.58
CA TYR A 41 -4.45 20.85 4.72
C TYR A 41 -3.63 21.00 6.00
N VAL A 42 -4.26 21.48 7.06
CA VAL A 42 -3.69 21.49 8.40
C VAL A 42 -4.65 20.82 9.34
N MET A 43 -4.20 19.78 10.02
CA MET A 43 -4.89 19.17 11.14
C MET A 43 -4.52 19.93 12.41
N SER A 44 -5.52 20.50 13.09
CA SER A 44 -5.32 21.11 14.40
C SER A 44 -5.97 20.21 15.44
N ILE A 45 -5.21 19.78 16.45
CA ILE A 45 -5.66 18.82 17.48
C ILE A 45 -5.42 19.41 18.87
N TYR A 46 -6.39 19.24 19.77
CA TYR A 46 -6.28 19.64 21.16
C TYR A 46 -5.79 18.50 22.05
N PHE A 47 -4.74 18.76 22.82
CA PHE A 47 -4.21 17.88 23.88
C PHE A 47 -3.57 18.74 24.98
N GLY A 48 -4.38 19.39 25.81
CA GLY A 48 -3.95 20.40 26.79
C GLY A 48 -3.56 21.73 26.13
N HIS A 49 -2.79 21.66 25.05
CA HIS A 49 -2.49 22.72 24.10
C HIS A 49 -2.97 22.34 22.70
N VAL A 50 -3.03 23.31 21.78
CA VAL A 50 -3.40 23.05 20.39
C VAL A 50 -2.12 22.82 19.58
N PHE A 51 -2.06 21.68 18.91
CA PHE A 51 -0.98 21.31 17.99
C PHE A 51 -1.48 21.42 16.55
N HIS A 52 -0.57 21.73 15.63
CA HIS A 52 -0.88 21.90 14.22
C HIS A 52 0.05 21.03 13.39
N PHE A 53 -0.52 20.18 12.54
CA PHE A 53 0.19 19.26 11.66
C PHE A 53 -0.19 19.56 10.21
N GLU A 54 0.81 19.76 9.36
CA GLU A 54 0.56 19.92 7.94
C GLU A 54 0.24 18.57 7.32
N ILE A 55 -0.94 18.47 6.73
CA ILE A 55 -1.31 17.37 5.85
C ILE A 55 -0.89 17.80 4.45
N GLN A 56 0.25 17.28 4.03
CA GLN A 56 0.78 17.52 2.70
C GLN A 56 0.02 16.66 1.71
N ASN A 57 -0.01 17.12 0.46
CA ASN A 57 -0.43 16.27 -0.64
C ASN A 57 0.66 16.13 -1.68
N CYS A 58 0.73 14.96 -2.29
CA CYS A 58 1.58 14.71 -3.45
C CYS A 58 0.74 14.11 -4.58
N ASN A 59 1.13 14.43 -5.80
CA ASN A 59 0.64 13.70 -6.95
C ASN A 59 1.51 12.45 -7.10
N TYR A 60 0.87 11.30 -7.02
CA TYR A 60 1.51 10.04 -7.23
C TYR A 60 0.71 9.27 -8.29
N ASN A 61 1.29 9.16 -9.48
CA ASN A 61 0.69 8.54 -10.67
C ASN A 61 -0.72 9.05 -11.02
N GLY A 62 -0.91 10.36 -10.99
CA GLY A 62 -2.17 11.00 -11.34
C GLY A 62 -3.22 10.96 -10.23
N LYS A 63 -2.89 10.41 -9.05
CA LYS A 63 -3.76 10.43 -7.87
C LYS A 63 -3.16 11.31 -6.78
N VAL A 64 -4.04 12.06 -6.11
CA VAL A 64 -3.67 12.89 -4.96
C VAL A 64 -3.63 12.03 -3.72
N MET A 65 -2.49 12.01 -3.04
CA MET A 65 -2.29 11.32 -1.77
C MET A 65 -2.06 12.32 -0.65
N TYR A 66 -2.52 11.99 0.55
CA TYR A 66 -2.40 12.81 1.75
C TYR A 66 -1.54 12.13 2.80
N TYR A 67 -0.66 12.87 3.45
CA TYR A 67 0.21 12.34 4.52
C TYR A 67 0.59 13.46 5.50
N ILE A 68 1.05 13.07 6.69
CA ILE A 68 1.62 13.99 7.71
C ILE A 68 3.06 13.55 7.97
N ASP A 69 4.02 14.46 7.84
CA ASP A 69 5.45 14.20 8.04
C ASP A 69 5.95 12.93 7.33
N ASN A 70 6.50 11.96 8.06
CA ASN A 70 6.92 10.64 7.56
C ASN A 70 5.85 9.55 7.78
N GLY A 71 4.59 9.97 7.97
CA GLY A 71 3.44 9.11 8.20
C GLY A 71 2.96 8.39 6.94
N PRO A 72 1.91 7.56 7.07
CA PRO A 72 1.42 6.78 5.95
C PRO A 72 0.68 7.63 4.91
N TYR A 73 0.80 7.25 3.65
CA TYR A 73 0.09 7.87 2.53
C TYR A 73 -1.34 7.35 2.43
N MET A 74 -2.30 8.28 2.34
CA MET A 74 -3.72 7.98 2.34
C MET A 74 -4.37 8.58 1.09
N CYS A 75 -5.18 7.80 0.38
CA CYS A 75 -5.84 8.26 -0.85
C CYS A 75 -7.03 9.21 -0.60
N SER A 76 -7.37 9.47 0.66
CA SER A 76 -8.35 10.46 1.06
C SER A 76 -8.07 10.99 2.46
N LEU A 77 -8.55 12.20 2.76
CA LEU A 77 -8.52 12.75 4.12
C LEU A 77 -9.31 11.87 5.10
N GLN A 78 -10.35 11.16 4.63
CA GLN A 78 -11.16 10.25 5.44
C GLN A 78 -10.33 9.10 5.99
N LEU A 79 -9.56 8.45 5.12
CA LEU A 79 -8.68 7.36 5.54
C LEU A 79 -7.55 7.87 6.43
N LEU A 80 -7.05 9.08 6.19
CA LEU A 80 -6.07 9.72 7.06
C LEU A 80 -6.62 9.97 8.47
N VAL A 81 -7.81 10.55 8.59
CA VAL A 81 -8.48 10.74 9.89
C VAL A 81 -8.77 9.41 10.57
N HIS A 82 -9.28 8.42 9.83
CA HIS A 82 -9.55 7.09 10.37
C HIS A 82 -8.28 6.43 10.91
N HIS A 83 -7.17 6.53 10.18
CA HIS A 83 -5.87 6.05 10.65
C HIS A 83 -5.47 6.71 11.97
N TYR A 84 -5.54 8.04 12.05
CA TYR A 84 -5.15 8.80 13.23
C TYR A 84 -6.15 8.76 14.40
N ASN A 85 -7.39 8.30 14.15
CA ASN A 85 -8.34 7.91 15.19
C ASN A 85 -7.93 6.60 15.89
N MET A 86 -7.25 5.72 15.16
CA MET A 86 -6.85 4.39 15.65
C MET A 86 -5.39 4.32 16.11
N ARG A 87 -4.49 5.14 15.54
CA ARG A 87 -3.06 5.15 15.85
C ARG A 87 -2.51 6.57 15.85
N SER A 88 -1.73 6.94 16.87
CA SER A 88 -1.25 8.32 16.97
C SER A 88 -0.13 8.63 15.96
N ASP A 89 0.78 7.69 15.71
CA ASP A 89 1.79 7.78 14.64
C ASP A 89 2.55 9.12 14.58
N GLY A 90 2.90 9.66 15.76
CA GLY A 90 3.57 10.95 15.90
C GLY A 90 2.67 12.09 16.37
N LEU A 91 1.34 11.93 16.32
CA LEU A 91 0.39 12.86 16.93
C LEU A 91 0.44 12.79 18.47
N PRO A 92 0.14 13.89 19.18
CA PRO A 92 0.16 13.95 20.64
C PRO A 92 -0.91 13.06 21.29
N CYS A 93 -2.01 12.81 20.58
CA CYS A 93 -3.05 11.87 21.00
C CYS A 93 -3.84 11.36 19.79
N LEU A 94 -4.67 10.34 20.00
CA LEU A 94 -5.61 9.85 18.98
C LEU A 94 -6.68 10.89 18.67
N LEU A 95 -7.10 10.96 17.41
CA LEU A 95 -8.28 11.74 17.04
C LEU A 95 -9.51 11.07 17.66
N LYS A 96 -10.39 11.84 18.27
CA LYS A 96 -11.61 11.31 18.91
C LYS A 96 -12.87 12.02 18.46
N TYR A 97 -12.78 13.35 18.37
CA TYR A 97 -13.93 14.19 18.09
C TYR A 97 -13.58 15.16 16.97
N GLY A 98 -14.41 15.23 15.94
CA GLY A 98 -14.29 16.25 14.91
C GLY A 98 -15.10 17.48 15.30
N LEU A 99 -14.55 18.67 15.03
CA LEU A 99 -15.27 19.92 15.09
C LEU A 99 -15.79 20.28 13.70
N SER A 100 -17.10 20.45 13.56
CA SER A 100 -17.78 20.85 12.32
C SER A 100 -17.55 22.34 12.02
N VAL A 101 -17.87 22.77 10.80
CA VAL A 101 -17.83 24.21 10.44
C VAL A 101 -18.90 25.02 11.17
N GLU A 102 -20.02 24.40 11.52
CA GLU A 102 -21.11 25.01 12.29
C GLU A 102 -20.76 25.11 13.78
N GLY A 103 -19.64 24.52 14.20
CA GLY A 103 -19.17 24.54 15.58
C GLY A 103 -19.63 23.32 16.39
N ASP A 104 -20.29 22.36 15.76
CA ASP A 104 -20.75 21.14 16.41
C ASP A 104 -19.61 20.15 16.60
N ILE A 105 -19.58 19.53 17.78
CA ILE A 105 -18.64 18.45 18.09
C ILE A 105 -19.34 17.13 17.77
N TYR A 106 -18.72 16.33 16.90
CA TYR A 106 -19.15 14.97 16.65
C TYR A 106 -18.05 14.01 17.06
N GLU A 107 -18.42 12.93 17.72
CA GLU A 107 -17.51 11.80 17.89
C GLU A 107 -17.24 11.20 16.52
N ILE A 108 -16.01 10.76 16.25
CA ILE A 108 -15.70 10.03 15.03
C ILE A 108 -16.29 8.63 15.23
N PRO A 109 -17.39 8.23 14.52
CA PRO A 109 -17.84 6.86 14.65
C PRO A 109 -16.69 5.93 14.25
N SER A 110 -16.29 5.02 15.13
CA SER A 110 -15.44 3.90 14.72
C SER A 110 -16.18 3.20 13.57
N LEU A 111 -15.67 3.30 12.34
CA LEU A 111 -16.37 3.00 11.09
C LEU A 111 -17.48 1.94 11.29
N ASN A 112 -18.73 2.41 11.22
CA ASN A 112 -19.89 1.62 11.63
C ASN A 112 -19.98 0.38 10.73
N LYS A 113 -20.05 -0.82 11.32
CA LYS A 113 -20.02 -2.13 10.64
C LYS A 113 -21.06 -2.27 9.52
N ASN A 114 -22.09 -1.43 9.54
CA ASN A 114 -23.23 -1.48 8.62
C ASN A 114 -23.01 -0.71 7.30
N LEU A 115 -22.05 0.23 7.21
CA LEU A 115 -21.78 0.97 5.96
C LEU A 115 -21.03 0.12 4.91
N LEU A 116 -20.39 -0.99 5.34
CA LEU A 116 -19.87 -2.03 4.44
C LEU A 116 -20.97 -3.02 4.01
N ARG A 117 -22.14 -2.99 4.66
CA ARG A 117 -23.29 -3.86 4.36
C ARG A 117 -24.36 -3.15 3.52
N SER A 118 -24.49 -1.82 3.64
CA SER A 118 -25.56 -1.05 2.98
C SER A 118 -25.27 -0.60 1.54
N LYS A 119 -24.29 -1.22 0.85
CA LYS A 119 -24.22 -1.25 -0.62
C LYS A 119 -24.40 -2.68 -1.17
N SER A 120 -24.83 -3.61 -0.33
CA SER A 120 -24.98 -5.03 -0.62
C SER A 120 -26.43 -5.51 -0.55
N GLU A 121 -27.39 -4.63 -0.29
CA GLU A 121 -28.82 -4.95 -0.31
C GLU A 121 -29.40 -4.67 -1.70
N ASP A 122 -28.97 -5.49 -2.65
CA ASP A 122 -29.78 -6.00 -3.75
C ASP A 122 -29.11 -7.31 -4.14
N LEU A 123 -29.64 -8.41 -3.59
CA LEU A 123 -29.39 -9.86 -3.84
C LEU A 123 -29.23 -10.64 -2.52
N GLU A 124 -30.27 -10.66 -1.68
CA GLU A 124 -30.48 -11.83 -0.81
C GLU A 124 -31.08 -12.95 -1.66
N VAL A 125 -30.31 -14.01 -1.89
CA VAL A 125 -30.83 -15.32 -2.31
C VAL A 125 -30.69 -16.26 -1.10
N PRO A 126 -31.73 -17.01 -0.69
CA PRO A 126 -31.67 -17.81 0.52
C PRO A 126 -30.72 -19.00 0.35
N LEU A 127 -29.79 -19.18 1.28
CA LEU A 127 -28.94 -20.38 1.37
C LEU A 127 -29.75 -21.57 1.90
N GLN A 128 -30.35 -22.36 1.00
CA GLN A 128 -30.58 -23.78 1.25
C GLN A 128 -29.35 -24.56 0.77
N ARG A 129 -28.64 -25.18 1.72
CA ARG A 129 -27.55 -26.12 1.45
C ARG A 129 -28.08 -27.34 0.72
N THR A 130 -27.89 -27.38 -0.59
CA THR A 130 -27.97 -28.62 -1.36
C THR A 130 -26.71 -28.70 -2.24
N ARG A 131 -25.91 -29.76 -2.05
CA ARG A 131 -24.76 -30.03 -2.92
C ARG A 131 -25.27 -30.28 -4.33
N VAL A 132 -24.96 -29.38 -5.27
CA VAL A 132 -25.17 -29.61 -6.70
C VAL A 132 -23.84 -29.39 -7.41
N SER A 133 -23.38 -30.41 -8.10
CA SER A 133 -22.25 -30.38 -9.03
C SER A 133 -22.58 -29.44 -10.20
N VAL A 134 -21.83 -28.34 -10.32
CA VAL A 134 -21.99 -27.37 -11.41
C VAL A 134 -21.14 -27.81 -12.60
N PRO A 135 -21.68 -27.85 -13.84
CA PRO A 135 -20.88 -28.18 -15.02
C PRO A 135 -19.95 -27.01 -15.39
N LEU A 136 -18.72 -27.34 -15.80
CA LEU A 136 -17.71 -26.39 -16.29
C LEU A 136 -18.26 -25.55 -17.45
N ARG A 137 -18.43 -24.25 -17.24
CA ARG A 137 -18.70 -23.29 -18.31
C ARG A 137 -17.39 -22.98 -19.02
N VAL A 138 -17.33 -23.27 -20.32
CA VAL A 138 -16.17 -22.99 -21.18
C VAL A 138 -15.94 -21.46 -21.21
N PRO A 139 -14.70 -20.97 -21.00
CA PRO A 139 -14.40 -19.55 -21.07
C PRO A 139 -14.66 -19.01 -22.49
N PRO A 140 -15.03 -17.72 -22.64
CA PRO A 140 -15.20 -17.10 -23.95
C PRO A 140 -13.89 -17.10 -24.74
N PRO A 141 -13.95 -17.13 -26.08
CA PRO A 141 -12.76 -17.17 -26.93
C PRO A 141 -11.89 -15.94 -26.72
N VAL A 142 -10.58 -16.18 -26.58
CA VAL A 142 -9.54 -15.17 -26.46
C VAL A 142 -9.52 -14.31 -27.73
N PRO A 143 -9.55 -12.96 -27.64
CA PRO A 143 -9.41 -12.10 -28.82
C PRO A 143 -8.06 -12.32 -29.51
N PRO A 144 -7.98 -12.16 -30.84
CA PRO A 144 -6.75 -12.42 -31.59
C PRO A 144 -5.60 -11.50 -31.15
N PRO A 145 -4.35 -11.96 -31.27
CA PRO A 145 -3.18 -11.18 -30.89
C PRO A 145 -3.09 -9.90 -31.72
N VAL A 146 -3.00 -8.77 -31.03
CA VAL A 146 -2.75 -7.46 -31.64
C VAL A 146 -1.36 -7.49 -32.30
N PRO A 147 -1.20 -7.02 -33.55
CA PRO A 147 0.11 -6.96 -34.22
C PRO A 147 1.10 -6.11 -33.41
N PRO A 148 2.42 -6.38 -33.51
CA PRO A 148 3.43 -5.60 -32.81
C PRO A 148 3.46 -4.18 -33.39
N THR A 149 2.86 -3.22 -32.68
CA THR A 149 3.04 -1.80 -32.99
C THR A 149 4.48 -1.42 -32.67
N SER A 150 5.17 -0.98 -33.72
CA SER A 150 6.55 -0.54 -33.74
C SER A 150 6.83 0.60 -32.76
N GLN A 151 7.94 0.43 -32.02
CA GLN A 151 8.88 1.49 -31.61
C GLN A 151 8.34 2.56 -30.64
N LEU A 152 8.50 2.31 -29.33
CA LEU A 152 8.99 3.35 -28.42
C LEU A 152 10.26 2.84 -27.74
N GLU A 153 11.40 3.28 -28.26
CA GLU A 153 12.67 3.29 -27.56
C GLU A 153 12.55 4.23 -26.35
N HIS A 154 11.96 3.74 -25.26
CA HIS A 154 12.15 4.37 -23.97
C HIS A 154 13.56 4.05 -23.50
N THR A 155 14.37 5.10 -23.44
CA THR A 155 15.70 5.15 -22.82
C THR A 155 15.75 4.30 -21.56
N VAL A 156 16.30 3.11 -21.73
CA VAL A 156 16.54 2.15 -20.66
C VAL A 156 17.72 2.68 -19.86
N THR A 157 17.47 3.11 -18.63
CA THR A 157 18.56 3.34 -17.68
C THR A 157 18.53 2.27 -16.59
N ASN A 158 19.54 1.39 -16.66
CA ASN A 158 20.06 0.43 -15.69
C ASN A 158 19.27 -0.87 -15.45
N PHE A 159 19.30 -1.76 -16.45
CA PHE A 159 19.11 -3.19 -16.20
C PHE A 159 20.30 -3.71 -15.38
N HIS A 160 20.07 -4.10 -14.13
CA HIS A 160 21.14 -4.46 -13.19
C HIS A 160 21.26 -5.97 -13.03
N PHE A 161 22.30 -6.53 -13.66
CA PHE A 161 22.72 -7.89 -13.37
C PHE A 161 23.55 -7.95 -12.11
N ILE A 162 23.21 -8.89 -11.23
CA ILE A 162 23.91 -9.15 -9.99
C ILE A 162 24.73 -10.43 -10.15
N ASP A 163 26.03 -10.33 -9.89
CA ASP A 163 26.93 -11.47 -9.88
C ASP A 163 26.56 -12.40 -8.69
N CYS A 164 26.51 -13.70 -8.93
CA CYS A 164 26.15 -14.67 -7.90
C CYS A 164 27.14 -14.65 -6.71
N LYS A 165 28.39 -14.21 -6.92
CA LYS A 165 29.38 -14.07 -5.85
C LYS A 165 28.99 -13.01 -4.81
N ASP A 166 28.20 -12.01 -5.21
CA ASP A 166 27.76 -10.92 -4.35
C ASP A 166 26.51 -11.32 -3.53
N ILE A 167 25.94 -12.49 -3.83
CA ILE A 167 24.73 -13.02 -3.20
C ILE A 167 25.11 -14.17 -2.27
N LYS A 168 24.77 -14.04 -0.99
CA LYS A 168 24.79 -15.14 -0.02
C LYS A 168 23.37 -15.62 0.25
N LYS A 169 23.06 -16.86 -0.08
CA LYS A 169 21.78 -17.51 0.25
C LYS A 169 21.67 -17.80 1.75
N GLY A 170 20.46 -17.67 2.29
CA GLY A 170 20.08 -17.91 3.68
C GLY A 170 18.99 -18.96 3.80
N GLY A 171 18.12 -18.84 4.81
CA GLY A 171 17.03 -19.80 5.04
C GLY A 171 15.88 -19.68 4.04
N LEU A 172 15.15 -20.79 3.83
CA LEU A 172 13.94 -20.84 3.03
C LEU A 172 12.86 -19.93 3.65
N LEU A 173 12.22 -19.09 2.82
CA LEU A 173 11.10 -18.24 3.21
C LEU A 173 9.76 -18.83 2.75
N GLY A 174 9.74 -19.49 1.59
CA GLY A 174 8.55 -20.12 1.06
C GLY A 174 8.79 -20.85 -0.24
N LEU A 175 7.79 -21.64 -0.64
CA LEU A 175 7.75 -22.34 -1.92
C LEU A 175 6.70 -21.64 -2.80
N GLY A 176 7.12 -21.14 -3.95
CA GLY A 176 6.25 -20.56 -4.96
C GLY A 176 6.03 -21.51 -6.13
N GLU A 177 5.06 -21.18 -6.98
CA GLU A 177 4.76 -21.93 -8.21
C GLU A 177 5.98 -22.08 -9.14
N PHE A 178 6.85 -21.08 -9.15
CA PHE A 178 8.00 -21.00 -10.06
C PHE A 178 9.33 -21.47 -9.45
N GLY A 179 9.33 -21.83 -8.16
CA GLY A 179 10.53 -22.24 -7.43
C GLY A 179 10.54 -21.76 -5.98
N GLU A 180 11.72 -21.76 -5.37
CA GLU A 180 11.88 -21.44 -3.95
C GLU A 180 12.17 -19.95 -3.74
N VAL A 181 11.60 -19.38 -2.68
CA VAL A 181 11.94 -18.06 -2.19
C VAL A 181 12.81 -18.22 -0.95
N MET A 182 14.03 -17.71 -1.00
CA MET A 182 15.00 -17.79 0.09
C MET A 182 15.34 -16.40 0.62
N LYS A 183 15.64 -16.29 1.90
CA LYS A 183 16.29 -15.10 2.45
C LYS A 183 17.72 -15.05 1.91
N GLY A 184 18.26 -13.86 1.69
CA GLY A 184 19.63 -13.69 1.26
C GLY A 184 20.28 -12.42 1.79
N THR A 185 21.58 -12.31 1.53
CA THR A 185 22.36 -11.09 1.73
C THR A 185 23.01 -10.71 0.41
N LEU A 186 22.72 -9.51 -0.08
CA LEU A 186 23.40 -8.92 -1.23
C LEU A 186 24.51 -7.99 -0.73
N THR A 187 25.71 -8.13 -1.28
CA THR A 187 26.82 -7.19 -1.09
C THR A 187 26.85 -6.20 -2.24
N THR A 188 26.55 -4.94 -1.98
CA THR A 188 26.61 -3.87 -2.97
C THR A 188 27.91 -3.10 -2.83
N HIS A 189 28.53 -2.76 -3.96
CA HIS A 189 29.78 -2.00 -4.00
C HIS A 189 29.51 -0.58 -4.50
N ASP A 190 29.79 0.42 -3.67
CA ASP A 190 29.73 1.84 -4.03
C ASP A 190 31.13 2.45 -3.86
N GLY A 191 31.87 2.46 -4.97
CA GLY A 191 33.30 2.80 -4.97
C GLY A 191 34.12 1.88 -4.06
N LYS A 192 34.74 2.46 -3.02
CA LYS A 192 35.55 1.71 -2.03
C LYS A 192 34.74 1.12 -0.88
N LYS A 193 33.44 1.40 -0.77
CA LYS A 193 32.60 0.94 0.35
C LYS A 193 31.75 -0.25 -0.10
N SER A 194 31.75 -1.31 0.71
CA SER A 194 30.81 -2.42 0.57
C SER A 194 29.70 -2.29 1.62
N LYS A 195 28.45 -2.47 1.18
CA LYS A 195 27.27 -2.50 2.04
C LYS A 195 26.57 -3.83 1.87
N LYS A 196 26.13 -4.42 2.98
CA LYS A 196 25.32 -5.65 2.96
C LYS A 196 23.86 -5.27 3.18
N ILE A 197 22.99 -5.78 2.32
CA ILE A 197 21.54 -5.60 2.42
C ILE A 197 20.86 -6.97 2.48
N THR A 198 19.77 -7.07 3.25
CA THR A 198 18.95 -8.28 3.30
C THR A 198 18.00 -8.27 2.11
N VAL A 199 17.89 -9.40 1.41
CA VAL A 199 17.10 -9.54 0.18
C VAL A 199 16.27 -10.81 0.20
N ALA A 200 15.21 -10.85 -0.61
CA ALA A 200 14.52 -12.08 -0.97
C ALA A 200 15.05 -12.57 -2.32
N LEU A 201 15.32 -13.87 -2.41
CA LEU A 201 15.89 -14.53 -3.59
C LEU A 201 14.85 -15.50 -4.13
N LYS A 202 14.18 -15.11 -5.21
CA LYS A 202 13.23 -15.98 -5.90
C LYS A 202 13.98 -16.76 -6.97
N THR A 203 14.17 -18.04 -6.73
CA THR A 203 14.86 -18.95 -7.64
C THR A 203 13.89 -19.54 -8.65
N PHE A 204 14.37 -19.75 -9.86
CA PHE A 204 13.58 -20.33 -10.94
C PHE A 204 14.23 -21.62 -11.42
N ASN A 205 13.42 -22.65 -11.64
CA ASN A 205 13.91 -23.89 -12.21
C ASN A 205 14.10 -23.71 -13.73
N ASN A 206 15.25 -24.12 -14.28
CA ASN A 206 15.61 -23.90 -15.68
C ASN A 206 14.60 -24.50 -16.69
N ASN A 207 13.80 -25.48 -16.25
CA ASN A 207 12.78 -26.14 -17.07
C ASN A 207 11.49 -25.32 -17.24
N VAL A 208 11.28 -24.28 -16.43
CA VAL A 208 10.04 -23.47 -16.41
C VAL A 208 10.14 -22.24 -17.31
N VAL A 209 11.36 -21.78 -17.60
CA VAL A 209 11.58 -20.56 -18.37
C VAL A 209 11.74 -20.93 -19.85
N ASN A 210 10.64 -20.83 -20.61
CA ASN A 210 10.61 -21.12 -22.05
C ASN A 210 11.61 -20.27 -22.87
N SER A 211 11.92 -19.07 -22.40
CA SER A 211 12.91 -18.18 -23.01
C SER A 211 13.55 -17.26 -21.97
N THR A 212 14.87 -17.35 -21.80
CA THR A 212 15.64 -16.47 -20.90
C THR A 212 15.58 -15.00 -21.35
N SER A 213 15.38 -14.74 -22.64
CA SER A 213 15.27 -13.37 -23.17
C SER A 213 13.94 -12.73 -22.79
N ASP A 214 12.83 -13.47 -22.83
CA ASP A 214 11.52 -12.96 -22.42
C ASP A 214 11.47 -12.67 -20.92
N PHE A 215 12.05 -13.56 -20.12
CA PHE A 215 12.21 -13.35 -18.68
C PHE A 215 13.03 -12.09 -18.36
N CYS A 216 14.17 -11.91 -19.02
CA CYS A 216 15.00 -10.71 -18.82
C CYS A 216 14.25 -9.45 -19.27
N ARG A 217 13.45 -9.51 -20.35
CA ARG A 217 12.63 -8.40 -20.82
C ARG A 217 11.56 -8.01 -19.81
N GLU A 218 10.83 -8.98 -19.25
CA GLU A 218 9.81 -8.71 -18.23
C GLU A 218 10.44 -8.16 -16.94
N ALA A 219 11.53 -8.79 -16.46
CA ALA A 219 12.28 -8.32 -15.31
C ALA A 219 12.78 -6.87 -15.49
N LYS A 220 13.15 -6.49 -16.71
CA LYS A 220 13.62 -5.13 -17.01
C LYS A 220 12.54 -4.07 -16.82
N ILE A 221 11.30 -4.39 -17.14
CA ILE A 221 10.16 -3.50 -16.90
C ILE A 221 9.88 -3.45 -15.40
N MET A 222 9.92 -4.61 -14.72
CA MET A 222 9.71 -4.71 -13.28
C MET A 222 10.76 -3.95 -12.44
N MET A 223 12.02 -3.93 -12.87
CA MET A 223 13.10 -3.18 -12.19
C MET A 223 12.87 -1.66 -12.20
N ASN A 224 12.08 -1.15 -13.15
CA ASN A 224 11.77 0.28 -13.25
C ASN A 224 10.52 0.67 -12.45
N LEU A 225 9.91 -0.27 -11.72
CA LEU A 225 8.83 0.04 -10.79
C LEU A 225 9.43 0.63 -9.52
N ASP A 226 8.83 1.73 -9.08
CA ASP A 226 9.23 2.47 -7.88
C ASP A 226 7.98 3.00 -7.19
N HIS A 227 7.45 2.20 -6.26
CA HIS A 227 6.20 2.47 -5.54
C HIS A 227 6.24 1.85 -4.16
N ILE A 228 5.80 2.59 -3.14
CA ILE A 228 5.83 2.13 -1.73
C ILE A 228 5.03 0.85 -1.46
N CYS A 229 3.96 0.62 -2.23
CA CYS A 229 3.13 -0.58 -2.19
C CYS A 229 3.45 -1.61 -3.29
N ILE A 230 4.58 -1.51 -4.01
CA ILE A 230 5.05 -2.54 -4.95
C ILE A 230 6.42 -3.02 -4.47
N THR A 231 6.62 -4.33 -4.36
CA THR A 231 7.89 -4.92 -3.94
C THR A 231 8.97 -4.61 -4.97
N LYS A 232 10.05 -3.98 -4.50
CA LYS A 232 11.14 -3.54 -5.36
C LYS A 232 11.97 -4.72 -5.86
N LEU A 233 12.04 -4.87 -7.17
CA LEU A 233 13.00 -5.74 -7.83
C LEU A 233 14.35 -5.00 -7.93
N ILE A 234 15.34 -5.45 -7.17
CA ILE A 234 16.67 -4.84 -7.07
C ILE A 234 17.53 -5.22 -8.28
N GLY A 235 17.44 -6.46 -8.72
CA GLY A 235 18.26 -6.95 -9.83
C GLY A 235 18.01 -8.42 -10.16
N LEU A 236 18.76 -8.92 -11.13
CA LEU A 236 18.63 -10.28 -11.64
C LEU A 236 19.98 -10.98 -11.64
N CYS A 237 20.02 -12.20 -11.10
CA CYS A 237 21.16 -13.09 -11.24
C CYS A 237 20.83 -14.13 -12.31
N GLN A 238 21.72 -14.37 -13.29
CA GLN A 238 21.44 -15.30 -14.38
C GLN A 238 21.88 -16.74 -14.10
N LYS A 239 22.88 -16.94 -13.23
CA LYS A 239 23.53 -18.23 -13.01
C LYS A 239 23.81 -18.45 -11.52
N PRO A 240 22.89 -19.07 -10.76
CA PRO A 240 21.57 -19.56 -11.19
C PRO A 240 20.56 -18.42 -11.42
N LEU A 241 19.48 -18.69 -12.17
CA LEU A 241 18.45 -17.70 -12.46
C LEU A 241 17.68 -17.33 -11.19
N MET A 242 17.83 -16.09 -10.74
CA MET A 242 17.18 -15.56 -9.54
C MET A 242 16.72 -14.12 -9.75
N LEU A 243 15.53 -13.79 -9.24
CA LEU A 243 15.15 -12.41 -8.96
C LEU A 243 15.63 -12.05 -7.56
N VAL A 244 16.26 -10.88 -7.45
CA VAL A 244 16.72 -10.32 -6.17
C VAL A 244 15.80 -9.17 -5.83
N GLU A 245 14.94 -9.40 -4.84
CA GLU A 245 13.89 -8.48 -4.40
C GLU A 245 14.23 -7.92 -3.01
N GLU A 246 13.61 -6.81 -2.64
CA GLU A 246 13.66 -6.34 -1.26
C GLU A 246 13.09 -7.38 -0.29
N PHE A 247 13.69 -7.48 0.90
CA PHE A 247 13.21 -8.42 1.92
C PHE A 247 12.10 -7.78 2.76
N VAL A 248 10.91 -8.39 2.74
CA VAL A 248 9.76 -7.96 3.51
C VAL A 248 9.57 -8.89 4.74
N PRO A 249 9.76 -8.41 5.98
CA PRO A 249 10.05 -9.24 7.14
C PRO A 249 8.88 -10.05 7.69
N LYS A 250 7.62 -9.68 7.43
CA LYS A 250 6.45 -10.42 7.96
C LYS A 250 5.86 -11.42 6.97
N GLY A 251 6.46 -11.56 5.79
CA GLY A 251 6.02 -12.51 4.79
C GLY A 251 4.65 -12.18 4.20
N SER A 252 3.93 -13.20 3.74
CA SER A 252 2.67 -13.04 3.02
C SER A 252 1.52 -12.66 3.95
N MET A 253 0.55 -11.92 3.41
CA MET A 253 -0.69 -11.55 4.10
C MET A 253 -1.53 -12.76 4.42
N LEU A 254 -1.57 -13.75 3.53
CA LEU A 254 -2.29 -14.99 3.76
C LEU A 254 -1.76 -15.69 5.03
N ASP A 255 -0.44 -15.94 5.10
CA ASP A 255 0.16 -16.61 6.24
C ASP A 255 0.01 -15.77 7.51
N PHE A 256 0.23 -14.45 7.42
CA PHE A 256 0.09 -13.57 8.57
C PHE A 256 -1.33 -13.56 9.16
N LEU A 257 -2.36 -13.58 8.30
CA LEU A 257 -3.77 -13.63 8.73
C LEU A 257 -4.13 -14.97 9.37
N LEU A 258 -3.57 -16.07 8.88
CA LEU A 258 -3.82 -17.42 9.38
C LEU A 258 -3.08 -17.68 10.70
N ASP A 259 -1.81 -17.28 10.79
CA ASP A 259 -0.96 -17.53 11.94
C ASP A 259 -1.24 -16.58 13.11
N TYR A 260 -1.66 -15.34 12.81
CA TYR A 260 -1.83 -14.29 13.81
C TYR A 260 -3.18 -13.56 13.71
N PRO A 261 -4.33 -14.27 13.68
CA PRO A 261 -5.64 -13.63 13.52
C PRO A 261 -5.94 -12.62 14.63
N SER A 262 -5.50 -12.88 15.87
CA SER A 262 -5.67 -11.96 17.00
C SER A 262 -4.83 -10.69 16.92
N LYS A 263 -3.83 -10.63 16.02
CA LYS A 263 -3.00 -9.44 15.81
C LYS A 263 -3.56 -8.51 14.74
N VAL A 264 -4.65 -8.86 14.09
CA VAL A 264 -5.23 -8.07 12.99
C VAL A 264 -6.59 -7.53 13.41
N ASP A 265 -6.73 -6.22 13.44
CA ASP A 265 -8.04 -5.58 13.53
C ASP A 265 -8.59 -5.37 12.12
N ALA A 266 -9.66 -6.09 11.80
CA ALA A 266 -10.34 -6.00 10.51
C ALA A 266 -10.77 -4.57 10.15
N LYS A 267 -11.01 -3.70 11.13
CA LYS A 267 -11.43 -2.32 10.92
C LYS A 267 -10.28 -1.35 10.68
N VAL A 268 -9.05 -1.76 10.95
CA VAL A 268 -7.87 -0.90 10.88
C VAL A 268 -6.93 -1.44 9.83
N GLU A 269 -6.32 -2.59 10.11
CA GLU A 269 -5.31 -3.18 9.27
C GLU A 269 -5.88 -3.58 7.91
N LEU A 270 -7.01 -4.30 7.84
CA LEU A 270 -7.52 -4.76 6.54
C LEU A 270 -7.95 -3.60 5.63
N ILE A 271 -8.56 -2.54 6.19
CA ILE A 271 -8.96 -1.36 5.41
C ILE A 271 -7.72 -0.61 4.91
N LEU A 272 -6.73 -0.43 5.78
CA LEU A 272 -5.46 0.20 5.42
C LEU A 272 -4.76 -0.59 4.30
N TRP A 273 -4.60 -1.90 4.49
CA TRP A 273 -3.93 -2.76 3.54
C TRP A 273 -4.67 -2.80 2.20
N ALA A 274 -6.01 -2.91 2.20
CA ALA A 274 -6.81 -2.85 0.99
C ALA A 274 -6.60 -1.54 0.22
N SER A 275 -6.52 -0.40 0.92
CA SER A 275 -6.27 0.90 0.28
C SER A 275 -4.85 0.99 -0.32
N GLN A 276 -3.84 0.45 0.36
CA GLN A 276 -2.46 0.36 -0.12
C GLN A 276 -2.32 -0.57 -1.34
N ILE A 277 -2.96 -1.75 -1.30
CA ILE A 277 -2.99 -2.68 -2.44
C ILE A 277 -3.62 -2.02 -3.65
N ALA A 278 -4.78 -1.39 -3.48
CA ALA A 278 -5.46 -0.67 -4.55
C ALA A 278 -4.57 0.46 -5.13
N PHE A 279 -3.81 1.14 -4.28
CA PHE A 279 -2.87 2.17 -4.71
C PHE A 279 -1.69 1.61 -5.53
N GLY A 280 -1.10 0.50 -5.10
CA GLY A 280 -0.11 -0.24 -5.90
C GLY A 280 -0.67 -0.68 -7.25
N MET A 281 -1.89 -1.21 -7.30
CA MET A 281 -2.50 -1.65 -8.56
C MET A 281 -2.73 -0.51 -9.55
N VAL A 282 -3.10 0.68 -9.05
CA VAL A 282 -3.21 1.89 -9.87
C VAL A 282 -1.87 2.29 -10.46
N TYR A 283 -0.80 2.16 -9.67
CA TYR A 283 0.55 2.39 -10.18
C TYR A 283 0.89 1.42 -11.30
N LEU A 284 0.67 0.12 -11.13
CA LEU A 284 0.91 -0.88 -12.18
C LEU A 284 0.09 -0.57 -13.45
N GLU A 285 -1.19 -0.23 -13.31
CA GLU A 285 -2.06 0.17 -14.43
C GLU A 285 -1.46 1.34 -15.21
N SER A 286 -1.01 2.39 -14.53
CA SER A 286 -0.38 3.56 -15.19
C SER A 286 0.94 3.23 -15.89
N LYS A 287 1.63 2.16 -15.47
CA LYS A 287 2.81 1.59 -16.15
C LYS A 287 2.47 0.57 -17.22
N LYS A 288 1.17 0.39 -17.53
CA LYS A 288 0.63 -0.62 -18.46
C LYS A 288 1.07 -2.04 -18.09
N MET A 289 1.18 -2.30 -16.79
CA MET A 289 1.63 -3.56 -16.21
C MET A 289 0.43 -4.29 -15.59
N VAL A 290 0.22 -5.53 -16.03
CA VAL A 290 -0.81 -6.40 -15.46
C VAL A 290 -0.15 -7.30 -14.43
N HIS A 291 -0.62 -7.27 -13.17
CA HIS A 291 -0.06 -8.10 -12.09
C HIS A 291 -0.22 -9.60 -12.37
N ARG A 292 -1.33 -10.01 -13.00
CA ARG A 292 -1.73 -11.39 -13.37
C ARG A 292 -2.00 -12.35 -12.20
N ASP A 293 -1.39 -12.14 -11.03
CA ASP A 293 -1.58 -13.03 -9.87
C ASP A 293 -1.88 -12.26 -8.57
N LEU A 294 -2.83 -11.32 -8.61
CA LEU A 294 -3.16 -10.51 -7.43
C LEU A 294 -3.95 -11.35 -6.43
N ALA A 295 -3.31 -11.77 -5.33
CA ALA A 295 -3.91 -12.59 -4.29
C ALA A 295 -3.22 -12.33 -2.93
N ALA A 296 -3.90 -12.64 -1.82
CA ALA A 296 -3.37 -12.42 -0.47
C ALA A 296 -2.01 -13.12 -0.21
N ARG A 297 -1.72 -14.23 -0.90
CA ARG A 297 -0.41 -14.91 -0.85
C ARG A 297 0.75 -14.09 -1.45
N ASN A 298 0.44 -13.17 -2.36
CA ASN A 298 1.41 -12.30 -3.04
C ASN A 298 1.40 -10.87 -2.48
N ILE A 299 0.59 -10.60 -1.45
CA ILE A 299 0.71 -9.35 -0.70
C ILE A 299 1.68 -9.60 0.44
N LEU A 300 2.74 -8.80 0.54
CA LEU A 300 3.76 -8.89 1.57
C LEU A 300 3.59 -7.79 2.62
N LEU A 301 3.85 -8.10 3.89
CA LEU A 301 3.72 -7.17 5.00
C LEU A 301 5.08 -6.69 5.50
N GLU A 302 5.37 -5.40 5.31
CA GLU A 302 6.54 -4.76 5.92
C GLU A 302 6.27 -4.53 7.42
N SER A 303 5.09 -3.99 7.71
CA SER A 303 4.62 -3.76 9.07
C SER A 303 3.11 -3.89 9.14
N LYS A 304 2.52 -3.74 10.34
CA LYS A 304 1.04 -3.63 10.42
C LYS A 304 0.48 -2.42 9.64
N LYS A 305 1.33 -1.46 9.28
CA LYS A 305 0.94 -0.20 8.64
C LYS A 305 1.34 -0.10 7.17
N GLN A 306 2.07 -1.07 6.65
CA GLN A 306 2.61 -1.01 5.29
C GLN A 306 2.59 -2.40 4.67
N VAL A 307 1.95 -2.48 3.51
CA VAL A 307 1.94 -3.67 2.65
C VAL A 307 2.42 -3.32 1.25
N CYS A 308 2.97 -4.31 0.56
CA CYS A 308 3.34 -4.23 -0.84
C CYS A 308 2.99 -5.54 -1.57
N THR A 309 3.12 -5.54 -2.88
CA THR A 309 2.74 -6.63 -3.79
C THR A 309 3.78 -6.80 -4.86
#